data_AF-A0A177CV56-F1
#
_entry.id   AF-A0A177CV56-F1
#
_cell.length_a   1.000
_cell.length_b   1.000
_cell.length_c   1.000
_cell.angle_alpha   90.00
_cell.angle_beta   90.00
_cell.angle_gamma   90.00
#
_symmetry.space_group_name_H-M   'P 1'
#
loop_
_entity.id
_entity.type
_entity.pdbx_description
1 polymer ?
#
loop_
_entity_poly.entity_id
_entity_poly.type
_entity_poly.pdbx_seq_one_letter_code
_entity_poly.pdbx_strand_id
1 'polypeptide(L)' 'WVLMHMVTHPAHRGKGAAGILVKWGIEQAERDGVPAYLEAGVMGRPIYERYGFIQVGELLEVDLKEGG' A
#
# COMPACT_ATOMS: atom_id res chain seq x y z
N TRP A 1 -2.21 -10.34 -6.72
CA TRP A 1 -1.45 -9.18 -7.20
C TRP A 1 -0.71 -8.52 -6.05
N VAL A 2 0.55 -8.15 -6.24
CA VAL A 2 1.37 -7.50 -5.20
C VAL A 2 1.58 -6.04 -5.59
N LEU A 3 1.18 -5.11 -4.73
CA LEU A 3 1.38 -3.67 -4.98
C LEU A 3 2.73 -3.24 -4.41
N MET A 4 3.79 -3.37 -5.21
CA MET A 4 5.14 -2.99 -4.83
C MET A 4 5.50 -1.56 -5.26
N HIS A 5 6.44 -0.94 -4.53
CA HIS A 5 6.98 0.39 -4.83
C HIS A 5 5.93 1.51 -4.92
N MET A 6 4.91 1.44 -4.06
CA MET A 6 3.86 2.45 -3.95
C MET A 6 4.39 3.73 -3.29
N VAL A 7 4.98 4.61 -4.11
CA VAL A 7 5.60 5.86 -3.63
C VAL A 7 5.03 7.09 -4.33
N THR A 8 4.97 8.19 -3.58
CA THR A 8 4.62 9.50 -4.13
C THR A 8 5.66 10.51 -3.67
N HIS A 9 6.23 11.23 -4.64
CA HIS A 9 7.19 12.30 -4.37
C HIS A 9 6.61 13.30 -3.36
N PRO A 10 7.37 13.76 -2.35
CA PRO A 10 6.85 14.60 -1.26
C PRO A 10 6.02 15.81 -1.72
N ALA A 11 6.48 16.53 -2.73
CA ALA A 11 5.79 17.70 -3.30
C ALA A 11 4.42 17.40 -3.96
N HIS A 12 4.11 16.13 -4.18
CA HIS A 12 2.89 15.66 -4.82
C HIS A 12 1.98 14.83 -3.88
N ARG A 13 2.34 14.72 -2.59
CA ARG A 13 1.50 14.06 -1.57
C ARG A 13 0.23 14.87 -1.30
N GLY A 14 -0.79 14.21 -0.76
CA GLY A 14 -2.09 14.83 -0.43
C GLY A 14 -2.97 15.14 -1.63
N LYS A 15 -2.57 14.75 -2.85
CA LYS A 15 -3.28 15.03 -4.12
C LYS A 15 -3.95 13.79 -4.73
N GLY A 16 -4.08 12.70 -3.97
CA GLY A 16 -4.79 11.49 -4.41
C GLY A 16 -3.98 10.49 -5.25
N ALA A 17 -2.71 10.76 -5.57
CA ALA A 17 -1.88 9.88 -6.41
C ALA A 17 -1.83 8.42 -5.91
N ALA A 18 -1.65 8.21 -4.61
CA ALA A 18 -1.64 6.86 -4.02
C ALA A 18 -2.94 6.09 -4.28
N GLY A 19 -4.09 6.76 -4.18
CA GLY A 19 -5.39 6.13 -4.43
C GLY A 19 -5.59 5.71 -5.88
N ILE A 20 -5.04 6.46 -6.84
CA ILE A 20 -5.06 6.10 -8.27
C ILE A 20 -4.30 4.81 -8.49
N LEU A 21 -3.09 4.69 -7.91
CA LEU A 21 -2.27 3.48 -8.04
C LEU A 21 -2.92 2.26 -7.37
N VAL A 22 -3.49 2.43 -6.17
CA VAL A 22 -4.17 1.35 -5.44
C VAL A 22 -5.37 0.85 -6.24
N LYS A 23 -6.21 1.77 -6.74
CA LYS A 23 -7.38 1.41 -7.55
C LYS A 23 -6.96 0.61 -8.79
N TRP A 24 -5.96 1.09 -9.53
CA TRP A 24 -5.46 0.38 -10.70
C TRP A 24 -4.99 -1.04 -10.34
N GLY A 25 -4.28 -1.21 -9.23
CA GLY A 25 -3.80 -2.50 -8.75
C GLY A 25 -4.92 -3.48 -8.38
N ILE A 26 -5.97 -2.98 -7.73
CA ILE A 26 -7.19 -3.77 -7.44
C ILE A 26 -7.84 -4.23 -8.75
N GLU A 27 -7.99 -3.33 -9.73
CA GLU A 27 -8.57 -3.68 -11.02
C GLU A 27 -7.77 -4.78 -11.75
N GLN A 28 -6.43 -4.79 -11.64
CA GLN A 28 -5.65 -5.91 -12.17
C GLN A 28 -5.90 -7.22 -11.41
N ALA A 29 -5.95 -7.15 -10.07
CA ALA A 29 -6.21 -8.30 -9.23
C ALA A 29 -7.58 -8.94 -9.53
N GLU A 30 -8.61 -8.10 -9.70
CA GLU A 30 -9.97 -8.51 -10.09
C GLU A 30 -10.00 -9.19 -11.46
N ARG A 31 -9.32 -8.62 -12.47
CA ARG A 31 -9.23 -9.21 -13.81
C ARG A 31 -8.58 -10.59 -13.79
N ASP A 32 -7.56 -10.77 -12.95
CA ASP A 32 -6.82 -12.02 -12.82
C ASP A 32 -7.50 -13.01 -11.85
N GLY A 33 -8.59 -12.62 -11.18
CA GLY A 33 -9.31 -13.46 -10.22
C GLY A 33 -8.51 -13.79 -8.95
N VAL A 34 -7.59 -12.91 -8.55
CA VAL A 34 -6.71 -13.09 -7.38
C VAL A 34 -6.83 -11.91 -6.40
N PRO A 35 -6.54 -12.09 -5.10
CA PRO A 35 -6.51 -10.99 -4.15
C PRO A 35 -5.34 -10.03 -4.42
N ALA A 36 -5.51 -8.77 -4.02
CA ALA A 36 -4.43 -7.80 -3.93
C ALA A 36 -3.82 -7.81 -2.51
N TYR A 37 -2.49 -7.73 -2.41
CA TYR A 37 -1.78 -7.60 -1.14
C TYR A 37 -0.63 -6.59 -1.24
N LEU A 38 -0.26 -6.04 -0.09
CA LEU A 38 0.93 -5.21 0.07
C LEU A 38 1.41 -5.24 1.53
N GLU A 39 2.66 -4.88 1.72
CA GLU A 39 3.21 -4.50 3.01
C GLU A 39 3.31 -2.99 3.09
N ALA A 40 2.98 -2.42 4.26
CA ALA A 40 2.97 -0.99 4.44
C ALA A 40 3.39 -0.60 5.85
N GLY A 41 4.14 0.51 5.93
CA GLY A 41 4.30 1.22 7.18
C GLY A 41 2.98 1.83 7.66
N VAL A 42 2.92 2.12 8.96
CA VAL A 42 1.72 2.65 9.66
C VAL A 42 1.10 3.86 8.94
N MET A 43 1.92 4.73 8.35
CA MET A 43 1.45 5.93 7.64
C MET A 43 0.60 5.63 6.40
N GLY A 44 0.79 4.48 5.74
CA GLY A 44 0.03 4.10 4.54
C GLY A 44 -1.31 3.44 4.86
N ARG A 45 -1.45 2.85 6.05
CA ARG A 45 -2.62 2.04 6.46
C ARG A 45 -3.97 2.73 6.23
N PRO A 46 -4.19 4.00 6.62
CA PRO A 46 -5.49 4.66 6.41
C PRO A 46 -5.87 4.82 4.93
N ILE A 47 -4.90 4.80 4.02
CA ILE A 47 -5.18 4.83 2.57
C ILE A 47 -5.73 3.48 2.15
N TYR A 48 -5.04 2.39 2.50
CA TYR A 48 -5.41 1.05 2.07
C TYR A 48 -6.74 0.58 2.66
N GLU A 49 -7.03 0.92 3.93
CA GLU A 49 -8.32 0.61 4.58
C GLU A 49 -9.51 1.23 3.83
N ARG A 50 -9.34 2.44 3.24
CA ARG A 50 -10.39 3.09 2.42
C ARG A 50 -10.72 2.31 1.14
N TYR A 51 -9.82 1.45 0.69
CA TYR A 51 -9.99 0.60 -0.48
C TYR A 51 -10.34 -0.85 -0.11
N GLY A 52 -10.69 -1.12 1.15
CA GLY A 52 -11.13 -2.44 1.61
C GLY A 52 -10.01 -3.41 1.96
N PHE A 53 -8.75 -2.96 1.99
CA PHE A 53 -7.68 -3.77 2.56
C PHE A 53 -7.88 -3.91 4.07
N ILE A 54 -7.57 -5.09 4.58
CA ILE A 54 -7.57 -5.38 6.01
C ILE A 54 -6.14 -5.75 6.44
N GLN A 55 -5.78 -5.41 7.67
CA GLN A 55 -4.52 -5.88 8.25
C GLN A 55 -4.58 -7.41 8.36
N VAL A 56 -3.55 -8.06 7.82
CA VAL A 56 -3.30 -9.49 8.01
C VAL A 56 -1.92 -9.63 8.65
N GLY A 57 -1.79 -10.50 9.65
CA GLY A 57 -0.56 -10.63 10.43
C GLY A 57 -0.34 -9.51 11.45
N GLU A 58 0.79 -9.59 12.15
CA GLU A 58 1.16 -8.68 13.23
C GLU A 58 1.93 -7.45 12.73
N LEU A 59 1.82 -6.34 13.46
CA LEU A 59 2.65 -5.17 13.21
C LEU A 59 4.10 -5.50 13.60
N LEU A 60 5.02 -5.37 12.65
CA LEU A 60 6.45 -5.53 12.92
C LEU A 60 7.03 -4.17 13.32
N GLU A 61 7.52 -4.07 14.55
CA GLU A 61 8.39 -2.97 14.95
C GLU A 61 9.80 -3.26 14.45
N VAL A 62 10.28 -2.43 13.54
CA VAL A 62 11.62 -2.55 12.96
C VAL A 62 12.45 -1.36 13.43
N ASP A 63 13.54 -1.61 14.13
CA ASP A 63 14.54 -0.58 14.39
C ASP A 63 15.36 -0.35 13.11
N LEU A 64 15.03 0.72 12.39
CA LEU A 64 15.69 1.08 11.13
C LEU A 64 17.12 1.62 11.33
N LYS A 65 17.63 1.68 12.57
CA LYS A 65 18.99 2.16 12.86
C LYS A 65 20.11 1.19 12.48
N GLU A 66 19.79 -0.05 12.11
CA GLU A 66 20.79 -1.07 11.74
C GLU A 66 20.99 -1.26 10.23
N GLY A 67 20.59 -0.29 9.40
CA GLY A 67 20.96 -0.23 7.99
C GLY A 67 21.85 0.98 7.72
N GLY A 68 23.15 0.74 7.53
CA GLY A 68 24.16 1.77 7.23
C GLY A 68 23.90 2.55 5.94
#